data_AF-A0A4Y9TI98-F1
#
_entry.id   AF-A0A4Y9TI98-F1
#
_cell.length_a   1.000
_cell.length_b   1.000
_cell.length_c   1.000
_cell.angle_alpha   90.00
_cell.angle_beta   90.00
_cell.angle_gamma   90.00
#
_symmetry.space_group_name_H-M   'P 1'
#
loop_
_entity.id
_entity.type
_entity.pdbx_description
1 polymer ?
#
loop_
_entity_poly.entity_id
_entity_poly.type
_entity_poly.pdbx_seq_one_letter_code
_entity_poly.pdbx_strand_id
1 'polypeptide(L)'
;MIFGMRIWGPAGALELDENSFTVRVVYSALVSTSGRSVYIAIPGVSPSTHVGVCIPNGNWSNSSSSQDAGNVQFDVQVLEGGVNVWFCNRTYPSGRIAVGTQRLLVLRYR
;
A
#
# COMPACT_ATOMS: atom_id res chain seq x y z
N MET A 1 4.07 2.88 24.18
CA MET A 1 5.46 2.55 23.80
C MET A 1 5.76 3.20 22.47
N ILE A 2 6.95 3.80 22.33
CA ILE A 2 7.41 4.34 21.06
C ILE A 2 8.22 3.24 20.36
N PHE A 3 7.88 2.94 19.12
CA PHE A 3 8.53 1.92 18.29
C PHE A 3 9.05 2.58 17.02
N GLY A 4 10.27 2.26 16.59
CA GLY A 4 10.86 2.81 15.37
C GLY A 4 12.38 2.85 15.39
N MET A 5 12.96 3.17 14.23
CA MET A 5 14.39 3.42 14.11
C MET A 5 14.71 4.80 14.66
N ARG A 6 15.79 4.88 15.43
CA ARG A 6 16.36 6.12 15.92
C ARG A 6 17.84 6.17 15.56
N ILE A 7 18.32 7.35 15.18
CA ILE A 7 19.74 7.57 14.88
C ILE A 7 20.23 8.66 15.83
N TRP A 8 21.35 8.36 16.49
CA TRP A 8 22.02 9.29 17.38
C TRP A 8 23.32 9.75 16.73
N GLY A 9 23.61 11.05 16.83
CA GLY A 9 24.85 11.62 16.38
C GLY A 9 26.04 11.26 17.30
N PRO A 10 27.27 11.60 16.90
CA PRO A 10 28.48 11.31 17.68
C PRO A 10 28.50 11.95 19.08
N ALA A 11 27.74 13.02 19.28
CA ALA A 11 27.57 13.70 20.57
C ALA A 11 26.43 13.12 21.43
N GLY A 12 25.78 12.03 20.99
CA GLY A 12 24.64 11.41 21.68
C GLY A 12 23.30 12.11 21.47
N ALA A 13 23.24 13.17 20.66
CA ALA A 13 22.01 13.84 20.29
C ALA A 13 21.14 12.95 19.38
N LEU A 14 19.82 12.99 19.57
CA LEU A 14 18.87 12.30 18.70
C LEU A 14 18.72 13.10 17.39
N GLU A 15 19.21 12.54 16.29
CA GLU A 15 19.22 13.19 14.96
C GLU A 15 18.04 12.72 14.09
N LEU A 16 17.59 11.48 14.30
CA LEU A 16 16.48 10.91 13.54
C LEU A 16 15.62 10.04 14.44
N ASP A 17 14.30 10.20 14.33
CA ASP A 17 13.31 9.42 15.05
C ASP A 17 12.06 9.15 14.21
N GLU A 18 11.05 8.53 14.82
CA GLU A 18 9.77 8.24 14.18
C GLU A 18 8.97 9.48 13.73
N ASN A 19 9.45 10.68 14.09
CA ASN A 19 8.88 11.98 13.78
C ASN A 19 9.69 12.75 12.74
N SER A 20 10.85 12.28 12.32
CA SER A 20 11.70 12.98 11.34
C SER A 20 11.18 12.89 9.90
N PHE A 21 10.32 11.91 9.58
CA PHE A 21 9.83 11.69 8.21
C PHE A 21 8.43 12.24 7.98
N THR A 22 8.23 12.89 6.83
CA THR A 22 6.92 13.35 6.35
C THR A 22 5.98 12.20 6.00
N VAL A 23 6.55 11.08 5.51
CA VAL A 23 5.81 9.89 5.10
C VAL A 23 6.52 8.65 5.64
N ARG A 24 5.76 7.69 6.18
CA ARG A 24 6.31 6.41 6.64
C ARG A 24 5.40 5.24 6.26
N VAL A 25 5.99 4.09 5.94
CA VAL A 25 5.23 2.84 5.75
C VAL A 25 4.80 2.31 7.11
N VAL A 26 3.49 2.15 7.32
CA VAL A 26 2.91 1.56 8.55
C VAL A 26 2.41 0.14 8.35
N TYR A 27 2.25 -0.29 7.10
CA TYR A 27 1.86 -1.66 6.76
C TYR A 27 2.44 -2.04 5.39
N SER A 28 2.96 -3.27 5.28
CA SER A 28 3.38 -3.85 4.00
C SER A 28 3.02 -5.33 3.96
N ALA A 29 2.33 -5.76 2.91
CA ALA A 29 2.00 -7.16 2.68
C ALA A 29 1.94 -7.46 1.18
N LEU A 30 2.11 -8.74 0.83
CA LEU A 30 1.76 -9.22 -0.50
C LEU A 30 0.25 -9.51 -0.53
N VAL A 31 -0.42 -9.03 -1.57
CA VAL A 31 -1.84 -9.23 -1.79
C VAL A 31 -2.04 -9.89 -3.14
N SER A 32 -2.85 -10.94 -3.16
CA SER A 32 -3.24 -11.67 -4.36
C SER A 32 -4.76 -11.61 -4.52
N THR A 33 -5.21 -11.72 -5.77
CA THR A 33 -6.62 -11.59 -6.13
C THR A 33 -7.50 -12.63 -5.42
N SER A 34 -8.51 -12.15 -4.71
CA SER A 34 -9.53 -12.98 -4.03
C SER A 34 -10.94 -12.44 -4.27
N GLY A 35 -11.44 -12.60 -5.50
CA GLY A 35 -12.71 -12.00 -5.94
C GLY A 35 -12.51 -10.58 -6.48
N ARG A 36 -13.40 -9.64 -6.12
CA ARG A 36 -13.33 -8.24 -6.58
C ARG A 36 -12.56 -7.31 -5.67
N SER A 37 -12.66 -7.55 -4.37
CA SER A 37 -11.95 -6.77 -3.38
C SER A 37 -11.73 -7.60 -2.12
N VAL A 38 -10.78 -7.17 -1.30
CA VAL A 38 -10.54 -7.72 0.02
C VAL A 38 -10.32 -6.58 1.01
N TYR A 39 -10.99 -6.66 2.15
CA TYR A 39 -10.72 -5.75 3.27
C TYR A 39 -9.59 -6.30 4.13
N ILE A 40 -8.61 -5.44 4.43
CA ILE A 40 -7.47 -5.74 5.28
C ILE A 40 -7.55 -4.80 6.48
N ALA A 41 -7.79 -5.39 7.66
CA ALA A 41 -7.83 -4.65 8.91
C ALA A 41 -6.42 -4.21 9.32
N ILE A 42 -6.25 -2.91 9.53
CA ILE A 42 -4.99 -2.29 9.95
C ILE A 42 -5.33 -1.23 11.02
N PRO A 43 -5.27 -1.58 12.31
CA PRO A 43 -5.65 -0.68 13.39
C PRO A 43 -4.90 0.66 13.34
N GLY A 44 -5.61 1.76 13.53
CA GLY A 44 -5.06 3.11 13.53
C GLY A 44 -4.89 3.75 12.15
N VAL A 45 -5.26 3.07 11.07
CA VAL A 45 -5.37 3.67 9.73
C VAL A 45 -6.62 4.53 9.65
N SER A 46 -6.49 5.72 9.07
CA SER A 46 -7.59 6.65 8.81
C SER A 46 -7.35 7.38 7.48
N PRO A 47 -8.40 7.64 6.67
CA PRO A 47 -8.26 8.39 5.41
C PRO A 47 -7.68 9.79 5.57
N SER A 48 -7.81 10.39 6.76
CA SER A 48 -7.33 11.74 7.05
C SER A 48 -5.81 11.85 7.19
N THR A 49 -5.12 10.73 7.40
CA THR A 49 -3.68 10.69 7.73
C THR A 49 -2.91 9.60 6.99
N HIS A 50 -3.60 8.77 6.19
CA HIS A 50 -3.01 7.63 5.51
C HIS A 50 -3.38 7.57 4.03
N VAL A 51 -2.46 7.02 3.24
CA VAL A 51 -2.65 6.69 1.83
C VAL A 51 -2.19 5.25 1.60
N GLY A 52 -2.84 4.56 0.68
CA GLY A 52 -2.49 3.19 0.30
C GLY A 52 -2.12 3.11 -1.17
N VAL A 53 -1.19 2.22 -1.51
CA VAL A 53 -0.81 1.92 -2.89
C VAL A 53 -0.44 0.45 -3.02
N CYS A 54 -0.83 -0.17 -4.13
CA CYS A 54 -0.33 -1.47 -4.52
C CYS A 54 0.73 -1.31 -5.61
N ILE A 55 1.88 -1.96 -5.43
CA ILE A 55 2.98 -1.94 -6.39
C ILE A 55 3.12 -3.35 -6.97
N PRO A 56 3.14 -3.52 -8.31
CA PRO A 56 3.42 -4.81 -8.94
C PRO A 56 4.72 -5.43 -8.42
N ASN A 57 4.69 -6.73 -8.08
CA ASN A 57 5.86 -7.47 -7.59
C ASN A 57 6.27 -8.62 -8.54
N GLY A 58 5.73 -8.62 -9.75
CA GLY A 58 6.06 -9.58 -10.81
C GLY A 58 7.00 -8.97 -11.82
N ASN A 59 7.64 -9.83 -12.63
CA ASN A 59 8.40 -9.37 -13.79
C ASN A 59 7.49 -8.67 -14.79
N TRP A 60 7.96 -7.55 -15.33
CA TRP A 60 7.27 -6.90 -16.44
C TRP A 60 7.28 -7.83 -17.66
N SER A 61 6.10 -8.15 -18.20
CA SER A 61 5.97 -9.13 -19.29
C SER A 61 6.47 -8.60 -20.64
N ASN A 62 6.82 -7.31 -20.76
CA ASN A 62 7.18 -6.62 -22.00
C ASN A 62 6.17 -6.84 -23.14
N SER A 63 4.93 -7.18 -22.78
CA SER A 63 3.83 -7.35 -23.72
C SER A 63 3.53 -6.00 -24.38
N SER A 64 3.59 -5.96 -25.71
CA SER A 64 3.16 -4.81 -26.51
C SER A 64 1.65 -4.57 -26.44
N SER A 65 0.88 -5.53 -25.90
CA SER A 65 -0.52 -5.32 -25.57
C SER A 65 -0.64 -4.77 -24.15
N SER A 66 -1.07 -3.51 -24.03
CA SER A 66 -1.37 -2.83 -22.76
C SER A 66 -2.61 -3.40 -22.04
N GLN A 67 -2.93 -4.68 -22.26
CA GLN A 67 -4.19 -5.34 -21.86
C GLN A 67 -3.96 -6.57 -20.96
N ASP A 68 -2.72 -6.85 -20.57
CA ASP A 68 -2.38 -7.96 -19.68
C ASP A 68 -2.94 -7.71 -18.27
N ALA A 69 -3.78 -8.64 -17.78
CA ALA A 69 -4.37 -8.58 -16.45
C ALA A 69 -3.35 -8.71 -15.31
N GLY A 70 -2.15 -9.24 -15.59
CA GLY A 70 -1.03 -9.26 -14.64
C GLY A 70 -0.36 -7.90 -14.45
N ASN A 71 -0.52 -6.99 -15.42
CA ASN A 71 0.07 -5.65 -15.42
C ASN A 71 -0.88 -4.56 -14.89
N VAL A 72 -2.12 -4.93 -14.53
CA VAL A 72 -3.11 -3.98 -14.00
C VAL A 72 -2.87 -3.76 -12.51
N GLN A 73 -2.64 -2.51 -12.11
CA GLN A 73 -2.47 -2.13 -10.70
C GLN A 73 -3.78 -2.30 -9.91
N PHE A 74 -3.69 -2.79 -8.68
CA PHE A 74 -4.84 -2.83 -7.77
C PHE A 74 -5.14 -1.42 -7.23
N ASP A 75 -6.42 -1.09 -7.07
CA ASP A 75 -6.86 0.17 -6.46
C ASP A 75 -6.99 -0.01 -4.94
N VAL A 76 -6.52 0.97 -4.17
CA VAL A 76 -6.52 0.91 -2.70
C VAL A 76 -7.39 2.03 -2.17
N GLN A 77 -8.49 1.64 -1.53
CA GLN A 77 -9.36 2.55 -0.81
C GLN A 77 -9.01 2.52 0.68
N VAL A 78 -8.48 3.62 1.19
CA VAL A 78 -8.25 3.79 2.63
C VAL A 78 -9.59 4.04 3.33
N LEU A 79 -9.82 3.33 4.44
CA LEU A 79 -11.00 3.42 5.29
C LEU A 79 -10.56 3.56 6.74
N GLU A 80 -11.49 3.88 7.64
CA GLU A 80 -11.20 3.81 9.07
C GLU A 80 -10.87 2.37 9.47
N GLY A 81 -9.77 2.20 10.21
CA GLY A 81 -9.32 0.91 10.73
C GLY A 81 -8.72 -0.05 9.70
N GLY A 82 -8.53 0.36 8.43
CA GLY A 82 -7.94 -0.53 7.43
C GLY A 82 -8.00 -0.02 6.00
N VAL A 83 -7.82 -0.93 5.05
CA VAL A 83 -7.92 -0.64 3.61
C VAL A 83 -8.75 -1.69 2.90
N ASN A 84 -9.50 -1.26 1.90
CA ASN A 84 -10.12 -2.16 0.94
C ASN A 84 -9.28 -2.16 -0.35
N VAL A 85 -8.74 -3.32 -0.70
CA VAL A 85 -7.96 -3.50 -1.93
C VAL A 85 -8.89 -4.02 -3.00
N TRP A 86 -9.04 -3.26 -4.08
CA TRP A 86 -9.85 -3.60 -5.25
C TRP A 86 -8.97 -4.15 -6.35
N PHE A 87 -9.30 -5.34 -6.82
CA PHE A 87 -8.58 -6.00 -7.91
C PHE A 87 -9.05 -5.55 -9.29
N CYS A 88 -9.90 -4.53 -9.35
CA CYS A 88 -10.39 -3.91 -10.57
C CYS A 88 -10.59 -2.41 -10.31
N ASN A 89 -10.91 -1.65 -11.35
CA ASN A 89 -11.35 -0.27 -11.17
C ASN A 89 -12.66 -0.27 -10.34
N ARG A 90 -12.62 0.32 -9.13
CA ARG A 90 -13.76 0.35 -8.20
C ARG A 90 -14.98 1.12 -8.74
N THR A 91 -14.79 2.04 -9.68
CA THR A 91 -15.88 2.82 -10.27
C THR A 91 -16.49 2.17 -11.51
N TYR A 92 -15.93 1.05 -11.98
CA TYR A 92 -16.41 0.35 -13.17
C TYR A 92 -16.76 -1.11 -12.87
N PRO A 93 -18.04 -1.41 -12.52
CA PRO A 93 -18.50 -2.74 -12.10
C PRO A 93 -18.51 -3.83 -13.17
N SER A 94 -18.08 -3.57 -14.39
CA SER A 94 -17.84 -4.58 -15.43
C SER A 94 -16.37 -4.63 -15.84
N GLY A 95 -15.51 -3.94 -15.10
CA GLY A 95 -14.08 -3.88 -15.34
C GLY A 95 -13.39 -5.23 -15.16
N ARG A 96 -12.31 -5.40 -15.93
CA ARG A 96 -11.41 -6.55 -15.84
C ARG A 96 -10.83 -6.66 -14.42
N ILE A 97 -10.78 -7.89 -13.91
CA ILE A 97 -10.11 -8.22 -12.66
C ILE A 97 -8.64 -8.52 -12.97
N ALA A 98 -7.75 -7.87 -12.24
CA ALA A 98 -6.32 -8.06 -12.27
C ALA A 98 -5.92 -9.35 -11.52
N VAL A 99 -4.88 -10.04 -11.97
CA VAL A 99 -4.54 -11.41 -11.51
C VAL A 99 -3.10 -11.58 -10.99
N GLY A 100 -2.32 -10.51 -10.91
CA GLY A 100 -0.93 -10.54 -10.43
C GLY A 100 -0.79 -10.18 -8.95
N THR A 101 0.07 -10.87 -8.20
CA THR A 101 0.38 -10.51 -6.80
C THR A 101 1.09 -9.16 -6.73
N GLN A 102 0.62 -8.27 -5.85
CA GLN A 102 1.17 -6.93 -5.66
C GLN A 102 1.55 -6.70 -4.20
N ARG A 103 2.52 -5.83 -3.96
CA ARG A 103 2.86 -5.36 -2.62
C ARG A 103 1.96 -4.19 -2.26
N LEU A 104 1.07 -4.39 -1.30
CA LEU A 104 0.36 -3.30 -0.65
C LEU A 104 1.32 -2.57 0.29
N LEU A 105 1.36 -1.25 0.17
CA LEU A 105 1.96 -0.33 1.12
C LEU A 105 0.86 0.58 1.65
N VAL A 106 0.75 0.69 2.98
CA VAL A 106 -0.02 1.75 3.63
C VAL A 106 0.96 2.70 4.29
N LEU A 107 0.82 3.97 3.95
CA LEU A 107 1.70 5.05 4.32
C LEU A 107 0.93 5.99 5.25
N ARG A 108 1.57 6.43 6.32
CA ARG A 108 1.08 7.54 7.15
C ARG A 108 1.83 8.80 6.74
N TYR A 109 1.10 9.90 6.56
CA TYR A 109 1.66 11.22 6.28
C TYR A 109 1.31 12.22 7.41
N ARG A 110 1.97 13.37 7.38
CA ARG A 110 1.73 14.52 8.26
C ARG A 110 1.18 15.70 7.49
#